data_AF-A0AB34QWN5-F1
#
_entry.id   AF-A0AB34QWN5-F1
#
_cell.length_a   1.000
_cell.length_b   1.000
_cell.length_c   1.000
_cell.angle_alpha   90.00
_cell.angle_beta   90.00
_cell.angle_gamma   90.00
#
_symmetry.space_group_name_H-M   'P 1'
#
loop_
_entity.id
_entity.type
_entity.pdbx_description
1 polymer ?
#
loop_
_entity_poly.entity_id
_entity_poly.type
_entity_poly.pdbx_seq_one_letter_code
_entity_poly.pdbx_strand_id
1 'polypeptide(L)'
;MKRVCIIPCGAKKIWDVHPEAGSQPANLVYLSPLHQHTKSYAQTFFSDWLIISAKHGFLKADEIIHENYDVAFGTPHADQMTREALSEQFHEKHLTAYDELVILGGKKYRKVIDPLLLPHQTAIYPLAPYKGIGYMLQALKQAVETKVELPPHI
;
A
#
# COMPACT_ATOMS: atom_id res chain seq x y z
N MET A 1 9.53 -14.22 -13.11
CA MET A 1 8.36 -13.40 -12.80
C MET A 1 8.75 -12.41 -11.72
N LYS A 2 8.73 -11.11 -12.00
CA LYS A 2 9.01 -10.05 -11.01
C LYS A 2 7.73 -9.66 -10.31
N ARG A 3 7.76 -9.64 -8.97
CA ARG A 3 6.59 -9.34 -8.12
C ARG A 3 6.89 -8.14 -7.25
N VAL A 4 5.90 -7.26 -7.06
CA VAL A 4 5.97 -6.14 -6.12
C VAL A 4 4.78 -6.16 -5.18
N CYS A 5 5.02 -5.86 -3.91
CA CYS A 5 3.94 -5.69 -2.95
C CYS A 5 3.55 -4.22 -2.79
N ILE A 6 2.26 -3.92 -2.83
CA ILE A 6 1.72 -2.59 -2.62
C ILE A 6 0.87 -2.62 -1.34
N ILE A 7 1.27 -1.82 -0.36
CA ILE A 7 0.61 -1.77 0.95
C ILE A 7 -0.15 -0.44 1.12
N PRO A 8 -1.31 -0.44 1.80
CA PRO A 8 -2.09 0.77 2.00
C PRO A 8 -1.37 1.71 2.96
N CYS A 9 -1.52 3.02 2.76
CA CYS A 9 -1.21 4.00 3.79
C CYS A 9 -2.08 3.79 5.05
N GLY A 10 -1.67 4.39 6.17
CA GLY A 10 -2.42 4.39 7.43
C GLY A 10 -3.07 5.73 7.74
N ALA A 11 -4.26 5.72 8.37
CA ALA A 11 -4.89 6.93 8.88
C ALA A 11 -4.03 7.56 9.99
N LYS A 12 -3.74 6.76 11.03
CA LYS A 12 -2.83 7.14 12.13
C LYS A 12 -1.40 7.28 11.61
N LYS A 13 -0.78 8.43 11.82
CA LYS A 13 0.59 8.77 11.43
C LYS A 13 1.44 9.17 12.65
N ILE A 14 2.74 9.27 12.46
CA ILE A 14 3.70 9.59 13.51
C ILE A 14 3.41 10.92 14.19
N TRP A 15 2.99 11.95 13.43
CA TRP A 15 2.63 13.26 13.97
C TRP A 15 1.40 13.26 14.87
N ASP A 16 0.53 12.25 14.80
CA ASP A 16 -0.60 12.09 15.72
C ASP A 16 -0.15 11.70 17.14
N VAL A 17 1.10 11.22 17.28
CA VAL A 17 1.71 10.80 18.54
C VAL A 17 2.87 11.71 18.93
N HIS A 18 3.64 12.15 17.93
CA HIS A 18 4.81 13.02 18.07
C HIS A 18 4.71 14.19 17.07
N PRO A 19 3.98 15.27 17.41
CA PRO A 19 3.78 16.41 16.50
C PRO A 19 5.08 17.06 16.01
N GLU A 20 6.12 17.05 16.84
CA GLU A 20 7.45 17.61 16.55
C GLU A 20 8.38 16.64 15.81
N ALA A 21 7.86 15.54 15.24
CA ALA A 21 8.69 14.54 14.55
C ALA A 21 9.39 15.09 13.29
N GLY A 22 9.02 16.27 12.78
CA GLY A 22 9.57 16.83 11.55
C GLY A 22 9.31 15.96 10.32
N SER A 23 10.10 16.14 9.27
CA SER A 23 10.02 15.30 8.06
C SER A 23 10.48 13.87 8.36
N GLN A 24 9.75 12.88 7.85
CA GLN A 24 9.97 11.46 8.15
C GLN A 24 9.93 10.60 6.89
N PRO A 25 10.76 9.53 6.79
CA PRO A 25 10.65 8.57 5.71
C PRO A 25 9.33 7.80 5.79
N ALA A 26 8.74 7.48 4.64
CA ALA A 26 7.40 6.91 4.54
C ALA A 26 7.25 5.59 5.32
N ASN A 27 8.32 4.81 5.47
CA ASN A 27 8.35 3.58 6.27
C ASN A 27 8.16 3.79 7.78
N LEU A 28 8.35 5.01 8.30
CA LEU A 28 8.15 5.38 9.72
C LEU A 28 6.86 6.18 9.94
N VAL A 29 6.26 6.71 8.87
CA VAL A 29 5.13 7.63 8.96
C VAL A 29 3.87 6.98 9.48
N TYR A 30 3.48 5.80 8.97
CA TYR A 30 2.15 5.25 9.21
C TYR A 30 2.13 4.28 10.39
N LEU A 31 1.32 4.56 11.40
CA LEU A 31 1.24 3.79 12.65
C LEU A 31 -0.05 2.96 12.78
N SER A 32 -0.92 2.97 11.76
CA SER A 32 -2.16 2.19 11.82
C SER A 32 -1.87 0.68 11.87
N PRO A 33 -2.66 -0.13 12.62
CA PRO A 33 -2.42 -1.57 12.71
C PRO A 33 -2.38 -2.28 11.35
N LEU A 34 -3.31 -1.94 10.45
CA LEU A 34 -3.33 -2.54 9.11
C LEU A 34 -2.08 -2.22 8.31
N HIS A 35 -1.60 -0.96 8.35
CA HIS A 35 -0.35 -0.61 7.68
C HIS A 35 0.82 -1.41 8.26
N GLN A 36 0.95 -1.49 9.58
CA GLN A 36 2.04 -2.21 10.23
C GLN A 36 2.03 -3.71 9.88
N HIS A 37 0.88 -4.36 9.90
CA HIS A 37 0.77 -5.77 9.53
C HIS A 37 1.05 -6.02 8.04
N THR A 38 0.57 -5.15 7.15
CA THR A 38 0.84 -5.28 5.71
C THR A 38 2.30 -4.98 5.38
N LYS A 39 2.93 -4.03 6.07
CA LYS A 39 4.38 -3.78 6.00
C LYS A 39 5.18 -5.01 6.44
N SER A 40 4.87 -5.60 7.60
CA SER A 40 5.55 -6.83 8.06
C SER A 40 5.38 -7.99 7.09
N TYR A 41 4.19 -8.14 6.49
CA TYR A 41 3.94 -9.11 5.44
C TYR A 41 4.81 -8.85 4.20
N ALA A 42 4.79 -7.61 3.68
CA ALA A 42 5.59 -7.22 2.53
C ALA A 42 7.09 -7.50 2.75
N GLN A 43 7.63 -7.09 3.90
CA GLN A 43 9.03 -7.33 4.28
C GLN A 43 9.37 -8.80 4.49
N THR A 44 8.38 -9.66 4.74
CA THR A 44 8.59 -11.11 4.91
C THR A 44 8.65 -11.84 3.57
N PHE A 45 7.82 -11.45 2.60
CA PHE A 45 7.58 -12.23 1.39
C PHE A 45 8.07 -11.57 0.08
N PHE A 46 8.40 -10.28 0.10
CA PHE A 46 8.75 -9.51 -1.10
C PHE A 46 10.07 -8.78 -0.93
N SER A 47 10.89 -8.83 -1.97
CA SER A 47 12.10 -8.01 -2.08
C SER A 47 11.76 -6.54 -2.35
N ASP A 48 10.71 -6.30 -3.15
CA ASP A 48 10.26 -4.98 -3.55
C ASP A 48 8.86 -4.69 -3.02
N TRP A 49 8.69 -3.54 -2.36
CA TRP A 49 7.39 -3.07 -1.91
C TRP A 49 7.29 -1.55 -1.87
N LEU A 50 6.07 -1.06 -2.05
CA LEU A 50 5.72 0.36 -2.01
C LEU A 50 4.48 0.59 -1.16
N ILE A 51 4.29 1.82 -0.71
CA ILE A 51 3.10 2.29 -0.03
C ILE A 51 2.24 3.04 -1.04
N ILE A 52 0.93 2.79 -1.07
CA ILE A 52 -0.02 3.57 -1.86
C ILE A 52 -0.79 4.53 -0.94
N SER A 53 -0.65 5.82 -1.18
CA SER A 53 -1.30 6.92 -0.46
C SER A 53 -2.22 7.73 -1.39
N ALA A 54 -3.35 8.19 -0.86
CA ALA A 54 -4.26 9.04 -1.62
C ALA A 54 -3.68 10.43 -1.93
N LYS A 55 -2.83 10.99 -1.05
CA LYS A 55 -2.16 12.29 -1.26
C LYS A 55 -0.88 12.18 -2.08
N HIS A 56 -0.07 11.15 -1.82
CA HIS A 56 1.30 11.05 -2.36
C HIS A 56 1.48 9.96 -3.42
N GLY A 57 0.43 9.16 -3.69
CA GLY A 57 0.49 8.04 -4.61
C GLY A 57 1.43 6.93 -4.13
N PHE A 58 2.25 6.38 -5.03
CA PHE A 58 3.21 5.31 -4.79
C PHE A 58 4.50 5.85 -4.15
N LEU A 59 4.74 5.47 -2.90
CA LEU A 59 5.91 5.84 -2.11
C LEU A 59 6.80 4.63 -1.86
N LYS A 60 8.10 4.78 -2.12
CA LYS A 60 9.14 3.90 -1.58
C LYS A 60 9.31 4.14 -0.09
N ALA A 61 9.91 3.17 0.58
CA ALA A 61 10.12 3.18 2.02
C ALA A 61 10.93 4.39 2.53
N ASP A 62 11.86 4.89 1.72
CA ASP A 62 12.81 5.96 2.01
C ASP A 62 12.35 7.36 1.56
N GLU A 63 11.24 7.46 0.83
CA GLU A 63 10.71 8.76 0.42
C GLU A 63 10.23 9.57 1.61
N ILE A 64 10.59 10.85 1.62
CA ILE A 64 10.31 11.75 2.75
C ILE A 64 8.91 12.35 2.64
N ILE A 65 8.15 12.26 3.73
CA ILE A 65 6.89 12.98 3.93
C ILE A 65 7.15 14.09 4.96
N HIS A 66 6.80 15.31 4.59
CA HIS A 66 7.20 16.49 5.35
C HIS A 66 6.35 16.79 6.58
N GLU A 67 5.06 16.46 6.52
CA GLU A 67 4.07 16.86 7.50
C GLU A 67 2.87 15.91 7.56
N ASN A 68 2.04 16.08 8.58
CA ASN A 68 0.80 15.33 8.72
C ASN A 68 -0.22 15.71 7.63
N TYR A 69 -1.15 14.81 7.35
CA TYR A 69 -2.23 15.03 6.38
C TYR A 69 -3.37 14.03 6.59
N ASP A 70 -4.58 14.36 6.12
CA ASP A 70 -5.73 13.46 6.18
C ASP A 70 -6.45 13.38 4.82
N VAL A 71 -5.92 12.53 3.94
CA VAL A 71 -6.46 12.29 2.59
C VAL A 71 -6.59 10.79 2.38
N ALA A 72 -7.76 10.34 1.93
CA ALA A 72 -8.09 8.92 1.80
C ALA A 72 -8.79 8.59 0.47
N PHE A 73 -8.45 7.45 -0.13
CA PHE A 73 -9.15 6.96 -1.31
C PHE A 73 -10.61 6.65 -0.99
N GLY A 74 -11.50 7.16 -1.85
CA GLY A 74 -12.96 6.96 -1.76
C GLY A 74 -13.72 8.15 -1.15
N THR A 75 -12.99 9.14 -0.61
CA THR A 75 -13.55 10.41 -0.13
C THR A 75 -12.98 11.54 -0.97
N PRO A 76 -13.80 12.32 -1.70
CA PRO A 76 -13.31 13.44 -2.49
C PRO A 76 -12.49 14.42 -1.65
N HIS A 77 -11.31 14.78 -2.13
CA HIS A 77 -10.42 15.76 -1.50
C HIS A 77 -9.58 16.46 -2.57
N ALA A 78 -9.33 17.76 -2.43
CA ALA A 78 -8.59 18.56 -3.42
C ALA A 78 -7.14 18.07 -3.61
N ASP A 79 -6.48 17.70 -2.51
CA ASP A 79 -5.11 17.18 -2.52
C ASP A 79 -4.99 15.68 -2.88
N GLN A 80 -6.08 15.04 -3.31
CA GLN A 80 -6.01 13.65 -3.73
C GLN A 80 -5.34 13.55 -5.11
N MET A 81 -4.42 12.60 -5.26
CA MET A 81 -3.80 12.26 -6.53
C MET A 81 -4.88 11.97 -7.59
N THR A 82 -4.72 12.60 -8.76
CA THR A 82 -5.53 12.30 -9.93
C THR A 82 -5.15 10.94 -10.52
N ARG A 83 -5.98 10.41 -11.40
CA ARG A 83 -5.68 9.16 -12.11
C ARG A 83 -4.45 9.33 -13.00
N GLU A 84 -4.34 10.48 -13.65
CA GLU A 84 -3.28 10.85 -14.56
C GLU A 84 -1.94 10.91 -13.80
N ALA A 85 -1.91 11.59 -12.66
CA ALA A 85 -0.71 11.67 -11.81
C ALA A 85 -0.31 10.29 -11.25
N LEU A 86 -1.27 9.44 -10.87
CA LEU A 86 -0.97 8.06 -10.47
C LEU A 86 -0.41 7.23 -11.62
N SER A 87 -0.90 7.42 -12.84
CA SER A 87 -0.40 6.75 -14.03
C SER A 87 1.03 7.16 -14.34
N GLU A 88 1.33 8.46 -14.31
CA GLU A 88 2.69 8.97 -14.50
C GLU A 88 3.64 8.38 -13.46
N GLN A 89 3.28 8.45 -12.19
CA GLN A 89 4.07 7.89 -11.10
C GLN A 89 4.24 6.36 -11.22
N PHE A 90 3.25 5.64 -11.76
CA PHE A 90 3.36 4.20 -12.03
C PHE A 90 4.52 3.89 -12.98
N HIS A 91 4.73 4.73 -14.00
CA HIS A 91 5.89 4.64 -14.89
C HIS A 91 7.19 5.08 -14.21
N GLU A 92 7.19 6.21 -13.51
CA GLU A 92 8.38 6.76 -12.83
C GLU A 92 8.93 5.83 -11.75
N LYS A 93 8.04 5.14 -11.02
CA LYS A 93 8.41 4.15 -9.99
C LYS A 93 8.77 2.79 -10.58
N HIS A 94 8.84 2.68 -11.92
CA HIS A 94 9.14 1.46 -12.66
C HIS A 94 8.19 0.31 -12.34
N LEU A 95 6.93 0.60 -11.99
CA LEU A 95 5.93 -0.43 -11.69
C LEU A 95 5.53 -1.23 -12.93
N THR A 96 5.78 -0.70 -14.13
CA THR A 96 5.58 -1.39 -15.42
C THR A 96 6.51 -2.58 -15.65
N ALA A 97 7.64 -2.65 -14.91
CA ALA A 97 8.63 -3.71 -15.05
C ALA A 97 8.29 -4.98 -14.25
N TYR A 98 7.24 -4.94 -13.43
CA TYR A 98 6.75 -6.10 -12.68
C TYR A 98 5.68 -6.84 -13.48
N ASP A 99 5.67 -8.16 -13.38
CA ASP A 99 4.66 -9.03 -13.97
C ASP A 99 3.44 -9.16 -13.04
N GLU A 100 3.67 -9.11 -11.73
CA GLU A 100 2.63 -9.28 -10.72
C GLU A 100 2.69 -8.19 -9.65
N LEU A 101 1.52 -7.59 -9.38
CA LEU A 101 1.33 -6.61 -8.32
C LEU A 101 0.47 -7.26 -7.23
N VAL A 102 1.01 -7.38 -6.02
CA VAL A 102 0.28 -7.93 -4.87
C VAL A 102 -0.16 -6.80 -3.95
N ILE A 103 -1.47 -6.53 -3.95
CA ILE A 103 -2.06 -5.39 -3.26
C ILE A 103 -2.68 -5.85 -1.95
N LEU A 104 -2.06 -5.48 -0.84
CA LEU A 104 -2.53 -5.80 0.52
C LEU A 104 -3.55 -4.78 1.02
N GLY A 105 -4.53 -4.48 0.16
CA GLY A 105 -5.62 -3.55 0.44
C GLY A 105 -6.98 -4.21 0.29
N GLY A 106 -8.02 -3.58 0.84
CA GLY A 106 -9.39 -3.99 0.59
C GLY A 106 -9.85 -3.73 -0.86
N LYS A 107 -11.05 -4.22 -1.21
CA LYS A 107 -11.62 -4.15 -2.58
C LYS A 107 -11.61 -2.76 -3.21
N LYS A 108 -11.63 -1.68 -2.43
CA LYS A 108 -11.59 -0.30 -2.94
C LYS A 108 -10.33 0.01 -3.77
N TYR A 109 -9.22 -0.67 -3.50
CA TYR A 109 -7.96 -0.47 -4.24
C TYR A 109 -8.04 -0.96 -5.68
N ARG A 110 -8.95 -1.89 -6.02
CA ARG A 110 -9.20 -2.31 -7.41
C ARG A 110 -9.49 -1.12 -8.33
N LYS A 111 -10.32 -0.18 -7.86
CA LYS A 111 -10.69 1.03 -8.63
C LYS A 111 -9.50 1.97 -8.90
N VAL A 112 -8.45 1.85 -8.08
CA VAL A 112 -7.23 2.67 -8.16
C VAL A 112 -6.19 1.96 -9.02
N ILE A 113 -5.96 0.67 -8.77
CA ILE A 113 -4.86 -0.11 -9.36
C ILE A 113 -5.23 -0.71 -10.71
N ASP A 114 -6.40 -1.35 -10.85
CA ASP A 114 -6.75 -2.09 -12.07
C ASP A 114 -6.66 -1.23 -13.35
N PRO A 115 -7.08 0.05 -13.35
CA PRO A 115 -6.97 0.89 -14.55
C PRO A 115 -5.54 1.32 -14.90
N LEU A 116 -4.55 1.06 -14.04
CA LEU A 116 -3.13 1.37 -14.28
C LEU A 116 -2.37 0.17 -14.86
N LEU A 117 -2.97 -1.04 -14.81
CA LEU A 117 -2.30 -2.27 -15.23
C LEU A 117 -2.09 -2.32 -16.74
N LEU A 118 -0.93 -2.85 -17.12
CA LEU A 118 -0.61 -3.18 -18.50
C LEU A 118 -1.06 -4.61 -18.86
N PRO A 119 -1.24 -4.96 -20.15
CA PRO A 119 -1.76 -6.27 -20.55
C PRO A 119 -0.98 -7.49 -20.05
N HIS A 120 0.32 -7.35 -19.80
CA HIS A 120 1.17 -8.42 -19.27
C HIS A 120 1.11 -8.53 -17.73
N GLN A 121 0.47 -7.58 -17.05
CA GLN A 121 0.48 -7.50 -15.60
C GLN A 121 -0.76 -8.15 -14.98
N THR A 122 -0.55 -8.80 -13.84
CA THR A 122 -1.63 -9.34 -13.01
C THR A 122 -1.66 -8.67 -11.65
N ALA A 123 -2.85 -8.24 -11.21
CA ALA A 123 -3.06 -7.75 -9.85
C ALA A 123 -3.67 -8.84 -8.97
N ILE A 124 -3.12 -9.03 -7.78
CA ILE A 124 -3.59 -9.96 -6.77
C ILE A 124 -4.01 -9.19 -5.52
N TYR A 125 -5.17 -9.52 -4.97
CA TYR A 125 -5.78 -8.87 -3.83
C TYR A 125 -6.04 -9.86 -2.68
N PRO A 126 -5.01 -10.37 -1.99
CA PRO A 126 -5.17 -11.46 -1.01
C PRO A 126 -6.14 -11.12 0.13
N LEU A 127 -6.31 -9.83 0.44
CA LEU A 127 -7.20 -9.38 1.51
C LEU A 127 -8.66 -9.16 1.08
N ALA A 128 -8.97 -9.20 -0.23
CA ALA A 128 -10.32 -8.95 -0.73
C ALA A 128 -11.41 -9.95 -0.26
N PRO A 129 -11.12 -11.24 0.01
CA PRO A 129 -12.10 -12.17 0.55
C PRO A 129 -12.51 -11.90 2.01
N TYR A 130 -11.68 -11.17 2.78
CA TYR A 130 -11.90 -10.97 4.21
C TYR A 130 -12.95 -9.87 4.45
N LYS A 131 -13.94 -10.17 5.30
CA LYS A 131 -15.11 -9.32 5.56
C LYS A 131 -14.88 -8.20 6.59
N GLY A 132 -13.69 -8.10 7.19
CA GLY A 132 -13.41 -7.08 8.20
C GLY A 132 -11.94 -6.98 8.55
N ILE A 133 -11.55 -5.81 9.08
CA ILE A 133 -10.15 -5.48 9.39
C ILE A 133 -9.55 -6.43 10.41
N GLY A 134 -10.31 -6.88 11.42
CA GLY A 134 -9.84 -7.85 12.42
C GLY A 134 -9.39 -9.18 11.80
N TYR A 135 -10.18 -9.71 10.85
CA TYR A 135 -9.83 -10.92 10.12
C TYR A 135 -8.60 -10.73 9.21
N MET A 136 -8.49 -9.56 8.56
CA MET A 136 -7.30 -9.22 7.77
C MET A 136 -6.04 -9.19 8.64
N LEU A 137 -6.09 -8.54 9.79
CA LEU A 137 -4.96 -8.45 10.73
C LEU A 137 -4.53 -9.83 11.23
N GLN A 138 -5.50 -10.69 11.58
CA GLN A 138 -5.24 -12.05 12.01
C GLN A 138 -4.57 -12.87 10.89
N ALA A 139 -5.10 -12.80 9.67
CA ALA A 139 -4.56 -13.52 8.52
C ALA A 139 -3.14 -13.07 8.17
N LEU A 140 -2.89 -11.75 8.14
CA LEU A 140 -1.54 -11.20 7.90
C LEU A 140 -0.55 -11.63 8.98
N LYS A 141 -0.97 -11.59 10.26
CA LYS A 141 -0.15 -12.02 11.38
C LYS A 141 0.21 -13.51 11.26
N GLN A 142 -0.80 -14.36 11.04
CA GLN A 142 -0.61 -15.80 10.89
C GLN A 142 0.33 -16.10 9.72
N ALA A 143 0.14 -15.45 8.56
CA ALA A 143 1.02 -15.61 7.41
C ALA A 143 2.48 -15.30 7.74
N VAL A 144 2.75 -14.17 8.40
CA VAL A 144 4.11 -13.77 8.80
C VAL A 144 4.73 -14.74 9.82
N GLU A 145 3.94 -15.25 10.75
CA GLU A 145 4.36 -16.22 11.78
C GLU A 145 4.66 -17.60 11.18
N THR A 146 3.81 -18.09 10.28
CA THR A 146 3.97 -19.41 9.65
C THR A 146 4.86 -19.38 8.41
N LYS A 147 5.24 -18.19 7.94
CA LYS A 147 5.99 -17.99 6.68
C LYS A 147 5.27 -18.56 5.47
N VAL A 148 3.95 -18.49 5.46
CA VAL A 148 3.10 -18.91 4.32
C VAL A 148 2.35 -17.69 3.79
N GLU A 149 2.49 -17.40 2.50
CA GLU A 149 1.76 -16.30 1.85
C GLU A 149 0.24 -16.52 1.94
N LEU A 150 -0.51 -15.42 1.99
CA LEU A 150 -1.96 -15.45 1.84
C LEU A 150 -2.32 -15.95 0.42
N PRO A 151 -3.41 -16.73 0.29
CA PRO A 151 -3.82 -17.24 -1.01
C PRO A 151 -4.14 -16.09 -1.97
N PRO A 152 -3.78 -16.23 -3.26
CA PRO A 152 -4.06 -15.20 -4.24
C PRO A 152 -5.57 -15.06 -4.46
N HIS A 153 -6.00 -13.83 -4.73
CA HIS A 153 -7.36 -13.53 -5.16
C HIS A 153 -7.30 -12.49 -6.27
N ILE A 154 -7.58 -12.91 -7.50
CA ILE A 154 -7.55 -12.06 -8.70
C ILE A 154 -8.84 -11.26 -8.80
#